data_AF-A0A7L5C866-F1
#
_entry.id   AF-A0A7L5C866-F1
#
_cell.length_a   1.000
_cell.length_b   1.000
_cell.length_c   1.000
_cell.angle_alpha   90.00
_cell.angle_beta   90.00
_cell.angle_gamma   90.00
#
_symmetry.space_group_name_H-M   'P 1'
#
loop_
_entity.id
_entity.type
_entity.pdbx_description
1 polymer ?
#
loop_
_entity_poly.entity_id
_entity_poly.type
_entity_poly.pdbx_seq_one_letter_code
_entity_poly.pdbx_strand_id
1 'polypeptide(L)'
;MVEVKIYTRTNCPFCDLAKSWFGANDIPFTQITLDDDEKRAKFYDEVNKNILLIEEHVRTVPQIFVGNVHIGGYDNLMARAGEVIARVKGSSLTTFSKTYKPFSYPWAVDLTVKHEKAHWIEDEIDLSEDVTDWKNGKITKVEKEYITNILRLFTQSDVAVGQNYYDQFIPAFKNNEVRNMLGSFAAREGIHQRAYALLNDTLGLPDSEYHAFLEYKAMTDKIDFMMDADPSTRRGLGLCLAKTVFNEGVALFASFAMLLNFQRFGKMKGMGKVVEWSIRDESMHVEGNAALFRIYCQENPYIVDNEFKKEIYLMATQAVELEDRFIDLAYEIGTIEGLNANEVKEYIRHITDRRLNQLGLNEIYNIEKNPLTWLEWILNGADHTNFFENRVTEYEVAGLTGNWDEAYQ
;
A
#
# COMPACT_ATOMS: atom_id res chain seq x y z
N MET A 1 -27.38 -0.87 -15.53
CA MET A 1 -25.96 -0.80 -15.95
C MET A 1 -25.90 -0.05 -17.26
N VAL A 2 -24.94 0.86 -17.46
CA VAL A 2 -24.82 1.65 -18.70
C VAL A 2 -24.38 0.73 -19.85
N GLU A 3 -25.04 0.83 -21.00
CA GLU A 3 -24.73 -0.02 -22.16
C GLU A 3 -23.36 0.33 -22.75
N VAL A 4 -22.49 -0.67 -22.95
CA VAL A 4 -21.21 -0.51 -23.65
C VAL A 4 -21.30 -1.15 -25.03
N LYS A 5 -20.96 -0.40 -26.09
CA LYS A 5 -20.88 -0.91 -27.46
C LYS A 5 -19.46 -0.79 -27.98
N ILE A 6 -18.96 -1.87 -28.56
CA ILE A 6 -17.65 -1.91 -29.22
C ILE A 6 -17.85 -2.27 -30.68
N TYR A 7 -17.62 -1.30 -31.55
CA TYR A 7 -17.59 -1.51 -32.99
C TYR A 7 -16.22 -2.04 -33.38
N THR A 8 -16.19 -3.19 -34.05
CA THR A 8 -14.97 -3.98 -34.31
C THR A 8 -14.92 -4.45 -35.76
N ARG A 9 -13.81 -5.08 -36.15
CA ARG A 9 -13.70 -5.89 -37.37
C ARG A 9 -12.90 -7.15 -37.06
N THR A 10 -13.11 -8.19 -37.83
CA THR A 10 -12.30 -9.41 -37.86
C THR A 10 -10.83 -9.11 -38.19
N ASN A 11 -9.91 -9.77 -37.47
CA ASN A 11 -8.46 -9.56 -37.57
C ASN A 11 -8.04 -8.12 -37.23
N CYS A 12 -8.57 -7.57 -36.13
CA CYS A 12 -8.22 -6.25 -35.61
C CYS A 12 -7.58 -6.40 -34.22
N PRO A 13 -6.24 -6.32 -34.10
CA PRO A 13 -5.55 -6.51 -32.82
C PRO A 13 -6.03 -5.54 -31.72
N PHE A 14 -6.21 -4.26 -32.05
CA PHE A 14 -6.71 -3.26 -31.11
C PHE A 14 -8.16 -3.52 -30.66
N CYS A 15 -8.98 -4.15 -31.51
CA CYS A 15 -10.33 -4.54 -31.16
C CYS A 15 -10.31 -5.70 -30.15
N ASP A 16 -9.39 -6.66 -30.33
CA ASP A 16 -9.20 -7.75 -29.39
C ASP A 16 -8.66 -7.25 -28.06
N LEU A 17 -7.67 -6.34 -28.06
CA LEU A 17 -7.17 -5.69 -26.86
C LEU A 17 -8.26 -4.92 -26.09
N ALA A 18 -9.11 -4.17 -26.79
CA ALA A 18 -10.23 -3.46 -26.17
C ALA A 18 -11.21 -4.44 -25.49
N LYS A 19 -11.61 -5.50 -26.19
CA LYS A 19 -12.50 -6.53 -25.64
C LYS A 19 -11.88 -7.22 -24.43
N SER A 20 -10.60 -7.58 -24.50
CA SER A 20 -9.86 -8.17 -23.38
C SER A 20 -9.82 -7.23 -22.18
N TRP A 21 -9.63 -5.92 -22.38
CA TRP A 21 -9.67 -4.95 -21.29
C TRP A 21 -11.05 -4.89 -20.61
N PHE A 22 -12.14 -4.85 -21.36
CA PHE A 22 -13.49 -4.86 -20.79
C PHE A 22 -13.78 -6.18 -20.05
N GLY A 23 -13.35 -7.31 -20.60
CA GLY A 23 -13.47 -8.63 -19.96
C GLY A 23 -12.67 -8.72 -18.65
N ALA A 24 -11.43 -8.24 -18.63
CA ALA A 24 -10.59 -8.20 -17.43
C ALA A 24 -11.12 -7.26 -16.32
N ASN A 25 -12.03 -6.35 -16.67
CA ASN A 25 -12.66 -5.41 -15.73
C ASN A 25 -14.10 -5.81 -15.37
N ASP A 26 -14.57 -7.00 -15.78
CA ASP A 26 -15.94 -7.51 -15.57
C ASP A 26 -17.02 -6.54 -16.08
N ILE A 27 -16.75 -5.88 -17.20
CA ILE A 27 -17.70 -4.96 -17.84
C ILE A 27 -18.31 -5.65 -19.06
N PRO A 28 -19.63 -5.96 -19.03
CA PRO A 28 -20.30 -6.53 -20.19
C PRO A 28 -20.39 -5.50 -21.31
N PHE A 29 -20.22 -5.96 -22.55
CA PHE A 29 -20.30 -5.12 -23.74
C PHE A 29 -21.01 -5.84 -24.88
N THR A 30 -21.60 -5.06 -25.78
CA THR A 30 -22.14 -5.55 -27.05
C THR A 30 -21.13 -5.32 -28.16
N GLN A 31 -20.67 -6.40 -28.79
CA GLN A 31 -19.81 -6.31 -29.97
C GLN A 31 -20.66 -6.10 -31.23
N ILE A 32 -20.27 -5.13 -32.05
CA ILE A 32 -20.84 -4.90 -33.38
C ILE A 32 -19.72 -5.05 -34.40
N THR A 33 -19.81 -6.06 -35.26
CA THR A 33 -18.76 -6.35 -36.25
C THR A 33 -19.07 -5.63 -37.57
N LEU A 34 -18.14 -4.80 -38.02
CA LEU A 34 -18.21 -3.99 -39.23
C LEU A 34 -17.25 -4.53 -40.30
N ASP A 35 -17.35 -5.82 -40.63
CA ASP A 35 -16.50 -6.43 -41.66
C ASP A 35 -16.85 -5.99 -43.08
N ASP A 36 -18.13 -5.73 -43.32
CA ASP A 36 -18.64 -5.21 -44.59
C ASP A 36 -18.22 -3.75 -44.80
N ASP A 37 -17.58 -3.48 -45.94
CA ASP A 37 -16.98 -2.18 -46.26
C ASP A 37 -18.03 -1.06 -46.39
N GLU A 38 -19.20 -1.36 -46.96
CA GLU A 38 -20.26 -0.37 -47.14
C GLU A 38 -20.89 0.02 -45.79
N LYS A 39 -21.20 -0.97 -44.93
CA LYS A 39 -21.68 -0.73 -43.57
C LYS A 39 -20.66 0.03 -42.73
N ARG A 40 -19.37 -0.29 -42.88
CA ARG A 40 -18.30 0.40 -42.15
C ARG A 40 -18.14 1.85 -42.60
N ALA A 41 -18.17 2.12 -43.91
CA ALA A 41 -18.13 3.48 -44.45
C ALA A 41 -19.33 4.31 -43.99
N LYS A 42 -20.55 3.75 -44.04
CA LYS A 42 -21.77 4.41 -43.53
C LYS A 42 -21.66 4.71 -42.05
N PHE A 43 -21.19 3.76 -41.24
CA PHE A 43 -20.96 3.98 -39.82
C PHE A 43 -20.00 5.16 -39.57
N TYR A 44 -18.86 5.20 -40.27
CA TYR A 44 -17.94 6.33 -40.14
C TYR A 44 -18.60 7.65 -40.54
N ASP A 45 -19.32 7.69 -41.66
CA ASP A 45 -20.02 8.91 -42.09
C ASP A 45 -21.08 9.37 -41.08
N GLU A 46 -21.85 8.46 -40.50
CA GLU A 46 -22.88 8.76 -39.51
C GLU A 46 -22.29 9.30 -38.21
N VAL A 47 -21.27 8.63 -37.67
CA VAL A 47 -20.57 9.06 -36.46
C VAL A 47 -19.89 10.41 -36.68
N ASN A 48 -19.25 10.60 -37.84
CA ASN A 48 -18.53 11.83 -38.18
C ASN A 48 -19.41 13.04 -38.46
N LYS A 49 -20.70 12.85 -38.79
CA LYS A 49 -21.66 13.94 -38.95
C LYS A 49 -22.06 14.56 -37.60
N ASN A 50 -21.95 13.80 -36.51
CA ASN A 50 -22.34 14.27 -35.20
C ASN A 50 -21.13 14.85 -34.44
N ILE A 51 -20.74 16.08 -34.80
CA ILE A 51 -19.58 16.77 -34.20
C ILE A 51 -19.68 17.01 -32.68
N LEU A 52 -20.88 16.91 -32.11
CA LEU A 52 -21.10 17.00 -30.66
C LEU A 52 -20.82 15.68 -29.94
N LEU A 53 -20.76 14.59 -30.69
CA LEU A 53 -20.60 13.23 -30.19
C LEU A 53 -19.14 12.78 -30.24
N ILE A 54 -18.33 13.31 -31.17
CA ILE A 54 -16.94 12.90 -31.38
C ILE A 54 -15.95 14.04 -31.14
N GLU A 55 -14.81 13.71 -30.54
CA GLU A 55 -13.70 14.65 -30.36
C GLU A 55 -12.81 14.71 -31.63
N GLU A 56 -12.70 13.59 -32.35
CA GLU A 56 -11.89 13.47 -33.56
C GLU A 56 -12.61 12.64 -34.64
N HIS A 57 -12.28 12.93 -35.89
CA HIS A 57 -12.88 12.26 -37.05
C HIS A 57 -12.47 10.78 -37.10
N VAL A 58 -13.46 9.89 -37.05
CA VAL A 58 -13.31 8.44 -36.96
C VAL A 58 -13.07 7.82 -38.34
N ARG A 59 -12.00 7.02 -38.47
CA ARG A 59 -11.69 6.25 -39.70
C ARG A 59 -11.21 4.83 -39.44
N THR A 60 -11.17 4.42 -38.18
CA THR A 60 -10.58 3.15 -37.73
C THR A 60 -11.49 2.48 -36.72
N VAL A 61 -11.23 1.21 -36.43
CA VAL A 61 -11.82 0.45 -35.32
C VAL A 61 -10.69 -0.02 -34.38
N PRO A 62 -10.96 -0.29 -33.09
CA PRO A 62 -12.27 -0.26 -32.44
C PRO A 62 -12.85 1.15 -32.31
N GLN A 63 -14.17 1.25 -32.18
CA GLN A 63 -14.84 2.46 -31.71
C GLN A 63 -15.75 2.10 -30.54
N ILE A 64 -15.54 2.77 -29.42
CA ILE A 64 -16.15 2.42 -28.14
C ILE A 64 -17.13 3.49 -27.72
N PHE A 65 -18.32 3.06 -27.31
CA PHE A 65 -19.36 3.91 -26.77
C PHE A 65 -19.80 3.38 -25.40
N VAL A 66 -19.97 4.30 -24.46
CA VAL A 66 -20.49 4.03 -23.11
C VAL A 66 -21.74 4.89 -22.92
N GLY A 67 -22.92 4.26 -23.03
CA GLY A 67 -24.19 4.96 -23.18
C GLY A 67 -24.17 5.85 -24.42
N ASN A 68 -24.36 7.15 -24.22
CA ASN A 68 -24.35 8.15 -25.30
C ASN A 68 -22.97 8.82 -25.49
N VAL A 69 -21.95 8.40 -24.74
CA VAL A 69 -20.62 9.02 -24.80
C VAL A 69 -19.72 8.21 -25.71
N HIS A 70 -19.12 8.87 -26.69
CA HIS A 70 -18.05 8.30 -27.50
C HIS A 70 -16.74 8.34 -26.72
N ILE A 71 -16.14 7.18 -26.53
CA ILE A 71 -14.83 7.04 -25.89
C ILE A 71 -13.72 7.14 -26.94
N GLY A 72 -13.94 6.60 -28.15
CA GLY A 72 -12.95 6.58 -29.23
C GLY A 72 -12.36 5.20 -29.49
N GLY A 73 -11.11 5.16 -29.93
CA GLY A 73 -10.34 3.95 -30.18
C GLY A 73 -9.74 3.33 -28.92
N TYR A 74 -8.84 2.37 -29.10
CA TYR A 74 -8.17 1.69 -27.98
C TYR A 74 -7.29 2.64 -27.17
N ASP A 75 -6.54 3.53 -27.82
CA ASP A 75 -5.68 4.50 -27.13
C ASP A 75 -6.51 5.47 -26.28
N ASN A 76 -7.65 5.93 -26.80
CA ASN A 76 -8.58 6.75 -26.04
C ASN A 76 -9.18 6.00 -24.85
N LEU A 77 -9.50 4.71 -25.01
CA LEU A 77 -9.94 3.86 -23.91
C LEU A 77 -8.88 3.78 -22.80
N MET A 78 -7.61 3.58 -23.14
CA MET A 78 -6.53 3.54 -22.13
C MET A 78 -6.33 4.89 -21.43
N ALA A 79 -6.46 6.00 -22.16
CA ALA A 79 -6.35 7.35 -21.59
C ALA A 79 -7.52 7.73 -20.66
N ARG A 80 -8.71 7.15 -20.91
CA ARG A 80 -9.98 7.44 -20.23
C ARG A 80 -10.53 6.26 -19.43
N ALA A 81 -9.70 5.27 -19.09
CA ALA A 81 -10.14 4.00 -18.51
C ALA A 81 -10.92 4.20 -17.19
N GLY A 82 -10.40 5.03 -16.28
CA GLY A 82 -11.07 5.39 -15.03
C GLY A 82 -12.43 6.09 -15.25
N GLU A 83 -12.55 6.93 -16.29
CA GLU A 83 -13.85 7.53 -16.66
C GLU A 83 -14.83 6.46 -17.13
N VAL A 84 -14.38 5.51 -17.95
CA VAL A 84 -15.21 4.39 -18.42
C VAL A 84 -15.68 3.53 -17.25
N ILE A 85 -14.77 3.18 -16.32
CA ILE A 85 -15.10 2.44 -15.10
C ILE A 85 -16.12 3.21 -14.27
N ALA A 86 -15.89 4.50 -14.01
CA ALA A 86 -16.81 5.35 -13.25
C ALA A 86 -18.20 5.42 -13.90
N ARG A 87 -18.28 5.52 -15.23
CA ARG A 87 -19.56 5.58 -15.95
C ARG A 87 -20.31 4.26 -15.91
N VAL A 88 -19.62 3.13 -16.05
CA VAL A 88 -20.26 1.81 -16.12
C VAL A 88 -20.63 1.30 -14.72
N LYS A 89 -19.68 1.37 -13.79
CA LYS A 89 -19.81 0.84 -12.42
C LYS A 89 -20.41 1.86 -11.44
N GLY A 90 -20.47 3.13 -11.82
CA GLY A 90 -21.03 4.20 -11.00
C GLY A 90 -20.05 4.82 -9.99
N SER A 91 -18.81 4.32 -9.92
CA SER A 91 -17.74 4.91 -9.09
C SER A 91 -16.35 4.58 -9.63
N SER A 92 -15.37 5.38 -9.21
CA SER A 92 -13.92 5.18 -9.35
C SER A 92 -13.22 5.63 -8.07
N LEU A 93 -11.92 5.35 -7.91
CA LEU A 93 -11.16 5.71 -6.71
C LEU A 93 -11.17 7.23 -6.43
N THR A 94 -11.16 8.06 -7.47
CA THR A 94 -11.01 9.53 -7.38
C THR A 94 -12.32 10.31 -7.52
N THR A 95 -13.45 9.62 -7.67
CA THR A 95 -14.78 10.24 -7.72
C THR A 95 -15.53 10.07 -6.42
N PHE A 96 -16.23 11.13 -5.97
CA PHE A 96 -17.05 11.06 -4.76
C PHE A 96 -18.19 10.04 -4.90
N SER A 97 -18.34 9.18 -3.89
CA SER A 97 -19.50 8.31 -3.76
C SER A 97 -20.75 9.17 -3.48
N LYS A 98 -21.79 9.02 -4.30
CA LYS A 98 -23.06 9.76 -4.13
C LYS A 98 -23.96 9.16 -3.05
N THR A 99 -23.84 7.86 -2.83
CA THR A 99 -24.60 7.10 -1.84
C THR A 99 -23.64 6.21 -1.05
N TYR A 100 -24.06 5.78 0.14
CA TYR A 100 -23.25 4.89 0.97
C TYR A 100 -23.09 3.49 0.35
N LYS A 101 -24.17 2.95 -0.23
CA LYS A 101 -24.20 1.64 -0.92
C LYS A 101 -24.81 1.79 -2.33
N PRO A 102 -24.60 0.82 -3.25
CA PRO A 102 -23.74 -0.37 -3.11
C PRO A 102 -22.25 -0.03 -3.08
N PHE A 103 -21.45 -0.95 -2.54
CA PHE A 103 -20.01 -0.81 -2.42
C PHE A 103 -19.29 -1.23 -3.70
N SER A 104 -18.31 -0.44 -4.16
CA SER A 104 -17.51 -0.73 -5.35
C SER A 104 -16.16 -1.37 -5.04
N TYR A 105 -15.67 -1.19 -3.81
CA TYR A 105 -14.40 -1.70 -3.30
C TYR A 105 -14.62 -2.35 -1.93
N PRO A 106 -15.44 -3.41 -1.84
CA PRO A 106 -15.82 -4.03 -0.56
C PRO A 106 -14.61 -4.47 0.28
N TRP A 107 -13.49 -4.83 -0.36
CA TRP A 107 -12.22 -5.13 0.30
C TRP A 107 -11.73 -3.99 1.20
N ALA A 108 -11.97 -2.72 0.84
CA ALA A 108 -11.58 -1.58 1.67
C ALA A 108 -12.44 -1.48 2.92
N VAL A 109 -13.72 -1.86 2.83
CA VAL A 109 -14.63 -1.95 3.99
C VAL A 109 -14.18 -3.08 4.91
N ASP A 110 -13.90 -4.26 4.35
CA ASP A 110 -13.45 -5.43 5.11
C ASP A 110 -12.12 -5.12 5.83
N LEU A 111 -11.19 -4.46 5.14
CA LEU A 111 -9.90 -4.07 5.72
C LEU A 111 -10.07 -3.02 6.82
N THR A 112 -10.97 -2.04 6.64
CA THR A 112 -11.30 -1.07 7.70
C THR A 112 -11.86 -1.79 8.94
N VAL A 113 -12.78 -2.74 8.77
CA VAL A 113 -13.35 -3.52 9.88
C VAL A 113 -12.28 -4.37 10.56
N LYS A 114 -11.40 -5.02 9.79
CA LYS A 114 -10.26 -5.77 10.32
C LYS A 114 -9.36 -4.85 11.15
N HIS A 115 -9.09 -3.65 10.65
CA HIS A 115 -8.28 -2.64 11.32
C HIS A 115 -8.91 -2.17 12.65
N GLU A 116 -10.22 -1.92 12.68
CA GLU A 116 -10.92 -1.53 13.92
C GLU A 116 -10.98 -2.67 14.95
N LYS A 117 -11.05 -3.93 14.51
CA LYS A 117 -10.96 -5.08 15.42
C LYS A 117 -9.57 -5.25 16.03
N ALA A 118 -8.54 -4.78 15.33
CA ALA A 118 -7.15 -4.78 15.79
C ALA A 118 -6.77 -3.50 16.55
N HIS A 119 -7.73 -2.61 16.82
CA HIS A 119 -7.50 -1.34 17.50
C HIS A 119 -6.84 -1.56 18.87
N TRP A 120 -5.84 -0.73 19.14
CA TRP A 120 -5.18 -0.59 20.44
C TRP A 120 -4.84 0.89 20.67
N ILE A 121 -4.60 1.26 21.92
CA ILE A 121 -3.97 2.55 22.29
C ILE A 121 -2.76 2.31 23.18
N GLU A 122 -1.88 3.32 23.25
CA GLU A 122 -0.62 3.25 24.00
C GLU A 122 -0.81 2.92 25.49
N ASP A 123 -1.94 3.30 26.09
CA ASP A 123 -2.28 3.06 27.50
C ASP A 123 -2.46 1.56 27.84
N GLU A 124 -2.67 0.71 26.83
CA GLU A 124 -2.87 -0.74 27.02
C GLU A 124 -1.54 -1.50 27.25
N ILE A 125 -0.40 -0.83 27.07
CA ILE A 125 0.93 -1.44 27.11
C ILE A 125 1.57 -1.27 28.49
N ASP A 126 1.92 -2.38 29.13
CA ASP A 126 2.71 -2.36 30.37
C ASP A 126 4.22 -2.30 30.07
N LEU A 127 4.83 -1.17 30.40
CA LEU A 127 6.27 -0.90 30.24
C LEU A 127 7.08 -1.07 31.55
N SER A 128 6.48 -1.59 32.63
CA SER A 128 7.13 -1.68 33.94
C SER A 128 8.36 -2.61 33.95
N GLU A 129 8.30 -3.72 33.22
CA GLU A 129 9.44 -4.62 33.03
C GLU A 129 10.56 -3.93 32.24
N ASP A 130 10.24 -3.14 31.23
CA ASP A 130 11.21 -2.41 30.40
C ASP A 130 12.00 -1.39 31.24
N VAL A 131 11.32 -0.65 32.13
CA VAL A 131 11.99 0.24 33.09
C VAL A 131 12.95 -0.53 33.99
N THR A 132 12.53 -1.71 34.44
CA THR A 132 13.33 -2.57 35.31
C THR A 132 14.56 -3.10 34.58
N ASP A 133 14.37 -3.60 33.37
CA ASP A 133 15.44 -4.10 32.49
C ASP A 133 16.45 -2.99 32.18
N TRP A 134 15.95 -1.77 31.91
CA TRP A 134 16.76 -0.59 31.64
C TRP A 134 17.57 -0.15 32.86
N LYS A 135 17.00 -0.12 34.06
CA LYS A 135 17.69 0.38 35.27
C LYS A 135 18.64 -0.62 35.91
N ASN A 136 18.31 -1.91 35.89
CA ASN A 136 19.03 -2.93 36.65
C ASN A 136 20.23 -3.54 35.89
N GLY A 137 20.59 -3.00 34.73
CA GLY A 137 21.75 -3.42 33.96
C GLY A 137 21.55 -4.71 33.14
N LYS A 138 20.31 -5.19 33.01
CA LYS A 138 19.97 -6.29 32.10
C LYS A 138 20.16 -5.90 30.63
N ILE A 139 19.92 -4.62 30.33
CA ILE A 139 20.31 -3.99 29.06
C ILE A 139 21.69 -3.35 29.22
N THR A 140 22.65 -3.81 28.43
CA THR A 140 24.02 -3.29 28.40
C THR A 140 24.07 -1.88 27.83
N LYS A 141 25.17 -1.15 28.05
CA LYS A 141 25.35 0.20 27.49
C LYS A 141 25.28 0.20 25.95
N VAL A 142 25.83 -0.82 25.30
CA VAL A 142 25.80 -0.97 23.84
C VAL A 142 24.37 -1.17 23.36
N GLU A 143 23.61 -2.05 24.02
CA GLU A 143 22.20 -2.29 23.69
C GLU A 143 21.31 -1.05 23.92
N LYS A 144 21.57 -0.27 24.97
CA LYS A 144 20.83 0.98 25.20
C LYS A 144 21.04 1.97 24.07
N GLU A 145 22.29 2.23 23.68
CA GLU A 145 22.59 3.15 22.58
C GLU A 145 22.03 2.64 21.25
N TYR A 146 22.09 1.32 21.02
CA TYR A 146 21.49 0.68 19.85
C TYR A 146 19.97 0.91 19.79
N ILE A 147 19.25 0.68 20.90
CA ILE A 147 17.80 0.93 20.99
C ILE A 147 17.52 2.43 20.79
N THR A 148 18.25 3.31 21.47
CA THR A 148 18.07 4.77 21.32
C THR A 148 18.28 5.22 19.88
N ASN A 149 19.31 4.73 19.18
CA ASN A 149 19.55 5.05 17.78
C ASN A 149 18.38 4.67 16.86
N ILE A 150 17.72 3.55 17.15
CA ILE A 150 16.53 3.16 16.39
C ILE A 150 15.36 4.09 16.69
N LEU A 151 15.10 4.35 17.98
CA LEU A 151 13.98 5.15 18.45
C LEU A 151 14.07 6.63 18.00
N ARG A 152 15.29 7.19 17.84
CA ARG A 152 15.53 8.54 17.30
C ARG A 152 14.83 8.79 15.97
N LEU A 153 14.81 7.79 15.10
CA LEU A 153 14.22 7.89 13.76
C LEU A 153 12.77 7.44 13.72
N PHE A 154 12.37 6.53 14.62
CA PHE A 154 11.12 5.80 14.53
C PHE A 154 9.89 6.69 14.62
N THR A 155 9.82 7.54 15.66
CA THR A 155 8.71 8.49 15.82
C THR A 155 8.62 9.45 14.63
N GLN A 156 9.76 9.93 14.11
CA GLN A 156 9.76 10.84 12.95
C GLN A 156 9.33 10.13 11.65
N SER A 157 9.61 8.84 11.53
CA SER A 157 9.17 8.03 10.39
C SER A 157 7.65 7.87 10.37
N ASP A 158 7.03 7.61 11.53
CA ASP A 158 5.56 7.57 11.67
C ASP A 158 4.91 8.94 11.43
N VAL A 159 5.58 10.03 11.80
CA VAL A 159 5.14 11.39 11.44
C VAL A 159 5.12 11.58 9.93
N ALA A 160 6.17 11.13 9.22
CA ALA A 160 6.23 11.22 7.76
C ALA A 160 5.14 10.39 7.09
N VAL A 161 4.93 9.14 7.52
CA VAL A 161 3.86 8.27 7.00
C VAL A 161 2.48 8.86 7.26
N GLY A 162 2.20 9.30 8.49
CA GLY A 162 0.94 9.95 8.84
C GLY A 162 0.67 11.19 7.99
N GLN A 163 1.69 12.04 7.79
CA GLN A 163 1.57 13.21 6.92
C GLN A 163 1.23 12.81 5.47
N ASN A 164 1.87 11.77 4.93
CA ASN A 164 1.59 11.30 3.56
C ASN A 164 0.11 10.93 3.38
N TYR A 165 -0.53 10.27 4.35
CA TYR A 165 -1.95 9.97 4.28
C TYR A 165 -2.83 11.22 4.20
N TYR A 166 -2.58 12.20 5.07
CA TYR A 166 -3.38 13.43 5.14
C TYR A 166 -3.17 14.36 3.96
N ASP A 167 -1.93 14.47 3.45
CA ASP A 167 -1.58 15.45 2.42
C ASP A 167 -1.70 14.88 1.01
N GLN A 168 -1.38 13.60 0.82
CA GLN A 168 -1.26 12.99 -0.51
C GLN A 168 -2.46 12.11 -0.88
N PHE A 169 -2.95 11.28 0.04
CA PHE A 169 -3.91 10.22 -0.30
C PHE A 169 -5.36 10.58 0.00
N ILE A 170 -5.70 10.94 1.23
CA ILE A 170 -7.07 11.31 1.62
C ILE A 170 -7.64 12.47 0.77
N PRO A 171 -6.84 13.47 0.34
CA PRO A 171 -7.31 14.50 -0.57
C PRO A 171 -7.45 14.02 -2.02
N ALA A 172 -6.75 12.99 -2.45
CA ALA A 172 -6.83 12.48 -3.83
C ALA A 172 -7.97 11.46 -4.02
N PHE A 173 -8.15 10.55 -3.06
CA PHE A 173 -9.16 9.48 -3.13
C PHE A 173 -10.50 9.95 -2.56
N LYS A 174 -11.54 9.85 -3.37
CA LYS A 174 -12.87 10.40 -3.06
C LYS A 174 -13.94 9.33 -2.88
N ASN A 175 -13.67 8.09 -3.29
CA ASN A 175 -14.55 6.98 -2.98
C ASN A 175 -14.65 6.79 -1.46
N ASN A 176 -15.88 6.63 -0.97
CA ASN A 176 -16.17 6.57 0.47
C ASN A 176 -15.47 5.40 1.19
N GLU A 177 -15.48 4.21 0.60
CA GLU A 177 -14.94 2.99 1.23
C GLU A 177 -13.42 3.10 1.39
N VAL A 178 -12.74 3.47 0.31
CA VAL A 178 -11.29 3.70 0.28
C VAL A 178 -10.89 4.83 1.21
N ARG A 179 -11.66 5.92 1.24
CA ARG A 179 -11.36 7.06 2.10
C ARG A 179 -11.51 6.74 3.59
N ASN A 180 -12.48 5.91 3.97
CA ASN A 180 -12.61 5.42 5.35
C ASN A 180 -11.43 4.51 5.74
N MET A 181 -11.01 3.62 4.83
CA MET A 181 -9.82 2.78 5.04
C MET A 181 -8.56 3.63 5.26
N LEU A 182 -8.28 4.58 4.35
CA LEU A 182 -7.14 5.49 4.48
C LEU A 182 -7.22 6.36 5.74
N GLY A 183 -8.44 6.77 6.14
CA GLY A 183 -8.65 7.48 7.39
C GLY A 183 -8.35 6.63 8.63
N SER A 184 -8.64 5.33 8.59
CA SER A 184 -8.31 4.37 9.65
C SER A 184 -6.79 4.19 9.77
N PHE A 185 -6.08 4.06 8.65
CA PHE A 185 -4.60 3.97 8.62
C PHE A 185 -3.97 5.26 9.16
N ALA A 186 -4.39 6.43 8.66
CA ALA A 186 -3.89 7.72 9.13
C ALA A 186 -4.06 7.92 10.65
N ALA A 187 -5.18 7.42 11.21
CA ALA A 187 -5.41 7.47 12.64
C ALA A 187 -4.46 6.57 13.44
N ARG A 188 -4.03 5.42 12.88
CA ARG A 188 -3.03 4.56 13.52
C ARG A 188 -1.66 5.19 13.60
N GLU A 189 -1.26 5.94 12.59
CA GLU A 189 0.05 6.60 12.64
C GLU A 189 0.15 7.55 13.84
N GLY A 190 -0.95 8.19 14.21
CA GLY A 190 -1.02 8.98 15.45
C GLY A 190 -0.89 8.14 16.72
N ILE A 191 -1.36 6.89 16.73
CA ILE A 191 -1.19 5.96 17.85
C ILE A 191 0.25 5.45 17.91
N HIS A 192 0.86 5.10 16.77
CA HIS A 192 2.27 4.72 16.68
C HIS A 192 3.17 5.81 17.28
N GLN A 193 2.97 7.06 16.85
CA GLN A 193 3.70 8.21 17.38
C GLN A 193 3.60 8.32 18.91
N ARG A 194 2.38 8.19 19.48
CA ARG A 194 2.18 8.26 20.93
C ARG A 194 2.75 7.05 21.67
N ALA A 195 2.69 5.85 21.10
CA ALA A 195 3.24 4.65 21.71
C ALA A 195 4.78 4.70 21.80
N TYR A 196 5.45 5.13 20.72
CA TYR A 196 6.91 5.30 20.76
C TYR A 196 7.34 6.49 21.63
N ALA A 197 6.55 7.56 21.67
CA ALA A 197 6.79 8.66 22.61
C ALA A 197 6.66 8.19 24.07
N LEU A 198 5.60 7.45 24.40
CA LEU A 198 5.40 6.87 25.73
C LEU A 198 6.57 5.95 26.12
N LEU A 199 7.07 5.13 25.20
CA LEU A 199 8.24 4.30 25.42
C LEU A 199 9.49 5.16 25.74
N ASN A 200 9.78 6.17 24.93
CA ASN A 200 10.92 7.07 25.13
C ASN A 200 10.86 7.77 26.50
N ASP A 201 9.69 8.33 26.84
CA ASP A 201 9.45 9.03 28.10
C ASP A 201 9.61 8.09 29.30
N THR A 202 9.09 6.87 29.18
CA THR A 202 9.16 5.84 30.23
C THR A 202 10.60 5.37 30.49
N LEU A 203 11.43 5.29 29.45
CA LEU A 203 12.86 4.98 29.56
C LEU A 203 13.70 6.17 30.07
N GLY A 204 13.11 7.36 30.15
CA GLY A 204 13.75 8.58 30.59
C GLY A 204 14.73 9.16 29.56
N LEU A 205 14.45 8.95 28.27
CA LEU A 205 15.20 9.59 27.19
C LEU A 205 14.87 11.10 27.15
N PRO A 206 15.86 11.99 26.93
CA PRO A 206 15.60 13.43 26.89
C PRO A 206 14.90 13.84 25.58
N ASP A 207 14.08 14.89 25.61
CA ASP A 207 13.36 15.42 24.43
C ASP A 207 14.29 15.78 23.25
N SER A 208 15.57 16.03 23.51
CA SER A 208 16.57 16.24 22.46
C SER A 208 16.70 15.04 21.52
N GLU A 209 16.37 13.83 21.98
CA GLU A 209 16.41 12.61 21.15
C GLU A 209 15.40 12.67 19.99
N TYR A 210 14.28 13.38 20.14
CA TYR A 210 13.32 13.59 19.03
C TYR A 210 13.91 14.44 17.90
N HIS A 211 14.96 15.20 18.16
CA HIS A 211 15.64 16.05 17.17
C HIS A 211 16.99 15.47 16.74
N ALA A 212 17.53 14.48 17.47
CA ALA A 212 18.85 13.93 17.25
C ALA A 212 19.01 13.30 15.86
N PHE A 213 17.93 12.83 15.23
CA PHE A 213 17.97 12.30 13.87
C PHE A 213 18.49 13.33 12.84
N LEU A 214 18.32 14.64 13.09
CA LEU A 214 18.81 15.72 12.22
C LEU A 214 20.34 15.79 12.17
N GLU A 215 21.03 15.19 13.15
CA GLU A 215 22.48 15.17 13.22
C GLU A 215 23.09 14.04 12.37
N TYR A 216 22.28 13.06 11.95
CA TYR A 216 22.73 11.88 11.22
C TYR A 216 22.24 11.90 9.78
N LYS A 217 23.16 12.06 8.83
CA LYS A 217 22.81 12.08 7.39
C LYS A 217 22.04 10.83 6.93
N ALA A 218 22.36 9.66 7.47
CA ALA A 218 21.65 8.42 7.15
C ALA A 218 20.16 8.47 7.55
N MET A 219 19.84 9.15 8.65
CA MET A 219 18.48 9.33 9.15
C MET A 219 17.75 10.45 8.38
N THR A 220 18.40 11.60 8.14
CA THR A 220 17.78 12.70 7.39
C THR A 220 17.48 12.31 5.95
N ASP A 221 18.43 11.67 5.26
CA ASP A 221 18.23 11.23 3.87
C ASP A 221 17.04 10.25 3.76
N LYS A 222 16.82 9.44 4.80
CA LYS A 222 15.72 8.47 4.85
C LYS A 222 14.38 9.18 5.01
N ILE A 223 14.27 10.15 5.92
CA ILE A 223 13.05 10.97 6.05
C ILE A 223 12.79 11.78 4.78
N ASP A 224 13.82 12.41 4.20
CA ASP A 224 13.68 13.17 2.96
C ASP A 224 13.14 12.28 1.83
N PHE A 225 13.66 11.05 1.69
CA PHE A 225 13.14 10.08 0.73
C PHE A 225 11.68 9.71 1.02
N MET A 226 11.31 9.47 2.28
CA MET A 226 9.93 9.10 2.66
C MET A 226 8.92 10.20 2.35
N MET A 227 9.33 11.46 2.46
CA MET A 227 8.48 12.65 2.26
C MET A 227 8.50 13.20 0.83
N ASP A 228 9.54 12.91 0.04
CA ASP A 228 9.66 13.38 -1.34
C ASP A 228 8.59 12.75 -2.23
N ALA A 229 7.56 13.53 -2.55
CA ALA A 229 6.40 13.06 -3.28
C ALA A 229 5.68 14.22 -3.97
N ASP A 230 5.20 13.97 -5.19
CA ASP A 230 4.35 14.91 -5.94
C ASP A 230 3.09 14.20 -6.45
N PRO A 231 1.96 14.28 -5.72
CA PRO A 231 0.70 13.68 -6.12
C PRO A 231 -0.09 14.53 -7.14
N SER A 232 0.47 15.62 -7.68
CA SER A 232 -0.26 16.58 -8.53
C SER A 232 -0.69 16.02 -9.88
N THR A 233 -0.01 14.97 -10.37
CA THR A 233 -0.33 14.29 -11.62
C THR A 233 -0.80 12.86 -11.39
N ARG A 234 -1.51 12.27 -12.36
CA ARG A 234 -1.91 10.86 -12.28
C ARG A 234 -0.72 9.92 -12.12
N ARG A 235 0.36 10.18 -12.86
CA ARG A 235 1.61 9.43 -12.73
C ARG A 235 2.22 9.62 -11.35
N GLY A 236 2.33 10.86 -10.90
CA GLY A 236 2.89 11.23 -9.60
C GLY A 236 2.16 10.55 -8.44
N LEU A 237 0.83 10.62 -8.41
CA LEU A 237 0.02 9.91 -7.40
C LEU A 237 0.24 8.38 -7.44
N GLY A 238 0.38 7.80 -8.64
CA GLY A 238 0.73 6.39 -8.79
C GLY A 238 2.10 6.05 -8.21
N LEU A 239 3.10 6.92 -8.36
CA LEU A 239 4.42 6.77 -7.75
C LEU A 239 4.36 6.96 -6.23
N CYS A 240 3.56 7.89 -5.71
CA CYS A 240 3.35 8.07 -4.27
C CYS A 240 2.75 6.81 -3.62
N LEU A 241 1.76 6.18 -4.27
CA LEU A 241 1.19 4.91 -3.82
C LEU A 241 2.23 3.78 -3.80
N ALA A 242 3.10 3.70 -4.81
CA ALA A 242 4.18 2.73 -4.81
C ALA A 242 5.19 3.02 -3.68
N LYS A 243 5.55 4.29 -3.47
CA LYS A 243 6.47 4.72 -2.42
C LYS A 243 5.94 4.40 -1.02
N THR A 244 4.65 4.63 -0.73
CA THR A 244 4.11 4.32 0.61
C THR A 244 4.19 2.83 0.94
N VAL A 245 4.03 1.94 -0.05
CA VAL A 245 4.22 0.50 0.14
C VAL A 245 5.67 0.16 0.54
N PHE A 246 6.66 0.91 0.08
CA PHE A 246 8.05 0.75 0.54
C PHE A 246 8.32 1.46 1.87
N ASN A 247 7.76 2.65 2.11
CA ASN A 247 7.92 3.34 3.38
C ASN A 247 7.41 2.46 4.53
N GLU A 248 6.18 1.98 4.43
CA GLU A 248 5.54 1.17 5.47
C GLU A 248 6.03 -0.27 5.43
N GLY A 249 6.27 -0.83 4.25
CA GLY A 249 6.59 -2.25 4.07
C GLY A 249 8.07 -2.63 4.00
N VAL A 250 8.99 -1.66 3.98
CA VAL A 250 10.45 -1.86 3.95
C VAL A 250 11.13 -0.93 4.97
N ALA A 251 10.89 0.37 4.89
CA ALA A 251 11.67 1.36 5.63
C ALA A 251 11.50 1.27 7.17
N LEU A 252 10.35 0.78 7.64
CA LEU A 252 10.10 0.52 9.05
C LEU A 252 10.54 -0.89 9.49
N PHE A 253 10.61 -1.84 8.55
CA PHE A 253 10.74 -3.27 8.86
C PHE A 253 12.12 -3.70 9.37
N ALA A 254 13.21 -3.00 9.02
CA ALA A 254 14.53 -3.25 9.61
C ALA A 254 14.50 -3.00 11.12
N SER A 255 14.05 -1.80 11.52
CA SER A 255 13.93 -1.37 12.91
C SER A 255 13.04 -2.31 13.72
N PHE A 256 11.90 -2.73 13.17
CA PHE A 256 11.02 -3.71 13.80
C PHE A 256 11.75 -5.02 14.14
N ALA A 257 12.47 -5.60 13.18
CA ALA A 257 13.24 -6.82 13.41
C ALA A 257 14.37 -6.58 14.44
N MET A 258 15.04 -5.44 14.36
CA MET A 258 16.11 -5.06 15.28
C MET A 258 15.63 -4.90 16.73
N LEU A 259 14.43 -4.36 16.95
CA LEU A 259 13.83 -4.19 18.29
C LEU A 259 13.21 -5.50 18.82
N LEU A 260 12.48 -6.27 18.00
CA LEU A 260 11.91 -7.56 18.40
C LEU A 260 12.97 -8.58 18.84
N ASN A 261 14.20 -8.44 18.35
CA ASN A 261 15.28 -9.32 18.74
C ASN A 261 15.50 -9.35 20.27
N PHE A 262 15.28 -8.25 20.98
CA PHE A 262 15.42 -8.20 22.44
C PHE A 262 14.43 -9.11 23.17
N GLN A 263 13.21 -9.23 22.65
CA GLN A 263 12.18 -10.08 23.22
C GLN A 263 12.56 -11.57 23.20
N ARG A 264 13.37 -12.01 22.22
CA ARG A 264 13.91 -13.40 22.16
C ARG A 264 14.74 -13.76 23.39
N PHE A 265 15.37 -12.76 24.00
CA PHE A 265 16.21 -12.90 25.18
C PHE A 265 15.45 -12.49 26.46
N GLY A 266 14.13 -12.35 26.38
CA GLY A 266 13.28 -11.95 27.49
C GLY A 266 13.57 -10.54 27.99
N LYS A 267 14.13 -9.66 27.14
CA LYS A 267 14.45 -8.26 27.42
C LYS A 267 13.39 -7.36 26.78
N MET A 268 13.04 -6.25 27.43
CA MET A 268 12.22 -5.18 26.85
C MET A 268 10.88 -5.68 26.27
N LYS A 269 10.12 -6.45 27.06
CA LYS A 269 8.91 -7.13 26.55
C LYS A 269 7.80 -6.15 26.18
N GLY A 270 7.66 -5.05 26.90
CA GLY A 270 6.68 -4.00 26.62
C GLY A 270 7.00 -3.30 25.29
N MET A 271 8.28 -2.95 25.04
CA MET A 271 8.75 -2.48 23.74
C MET A 271 8.48 -3.53 22.64
N GLY A 272 8.75 -4.80 22.92
CA GLY A 272 8.41 -5.89 22.01
C GLY A 272 6.93 -5.91 21.65
N LYS A 273 6.04 -5.67 22.63
CA LYS A 273 4.60 -5.59 22.40
C LYS A 273 4.17 -4.39 21.56
N VAL A 274 4.76 -3.20 21.79
CA VAL A 274 4.58 -2.02 20.93
C VAL A 274 4.90 -2.39 19.48
N VAL A 275 6.06 -3.02 19.27
CA VAL A 275 6.55 -3.37 17.94
C VAL A 275 5.69 -4.45 17.26
N GLU A 276 5.26 -5.49 17.99
CA GLU A 276 4.32 -6.50 17.46
C GLU A 276 3.03 -5.87 16.95
N TRP A 277 2.46 -4.95 17.73
CA TRP A 277 1.22 -4.28 17.37
C TRP A 277 1.41 -3.29 16.20
N SER A 278 2.52 -2.56 16.15
CA SER A 278 2.86 -1.75 14.97
C SER A 278 3.02 -2.61 13.71
N ILE A 279 3.75 -3.73 13.76
CA ILE A 279 3.90 -4.63 12.59
C ILE A 279 2.54 -5.13 12.10
N ARG A 280 1.60 -5.38 13.04
CA ARG A 280 0.25 -5.81 12.69
C ARG A 280 -0.48 -4.77 11.87
N ASP A 281 -0.42 -3.52 12.31
CA ASP A 281 -1.01 -2.38 11.62
C ASP A 281 -0.32 -2.12 10.28
N GLU A 282 1.02 -2.03 10.24
CA GLU A 282 1.79 -1.81 9.02
C GLU A 282 1.56 -2.90 7.95
N SER A 283 1.35 -4.14 8.36
CA SER A 283 1.05 -5.21 7.41
C SER A 283 -0.32 -5.04 6.74
N MET A 284 -1.31 -4.56 7.49
CA MET A 284 -2.62 -4.20 6.93
C MET A 284 -2.54 -2.95 6.05
N HIS A 285 -1.72 -1.98 6.43
CA HIS A 285 -1.49 -0.78 5.62
C HIS A 285 -0.87 -1.13 4.27
N VAL A 286 0.19 -1.95 4.28
CA VAL A 286 0.85 -2.42 3.06
C VAL A 286 -0.09 -3.24 2.18
N GLU A 287 -0.91 -4.11 2.77
CA GLU A 287 -1.95 -4.86 2.04
C GLU A 287 -2.93 -3.90 1.33
N GLY A 288 -3.46 -2.92 2.06
CA GLY A 288 -4.42 -1.94 1.54
C GLY A 288 -3.81 -1.02 0.49
N ASN A 289 -2.62 -0.49 0.73
CA ASN A 289 -1.93 0.42 -0.19
C ASN A 289 -1.48 -0.29 -1.47
N ALA A 290 -1.04 -1.55 -1.39
CA ALA A 290 -0.73 -2.34 -2.58
C ALA A 290 -1.99 -2.66 -3.40
N ALA A 291 -3.11 -3.01 -2.74
CA ALA A 291 -4.38 -3.20 -3.42
C ALA A 291 -4.85 -1.90 -4.12
N LEU A 292 -4.77 -0.77 -3.41
CA LEU A 292 -5.09 0.55 -3.93
C LEU A 292 -4.21 0.92 -5.13
N PHE A 293 -2.90 0.69 -5.06
CA PHE A 293 -1.97 0.89 -6.19
C PHE A 293 -2.37 0.10 -7.43
N ARG A 294 -2.68 -1.19 -7.28
CA ARG A 294 -3.06 -2.05 -8.41
C ARG A 294 -4.34 -1.56 -9.07
N ILE A 295 -5.35 -1.22 -8.27
CA ILE A 295 -6.63 -0.70 -8.79
C ILE A 295 -6.42 0.66 -9.44
N TYR A 296 -5.59 1.52 -8.84
CA TYR A 296 -5.24 2.82 -9.42
C TYR A 296 -4.57 2.67 -10.79
N CYS A 297 -3.64 1.72 -10.93
CA CYS A 297 -3.02 1.37 -12.21
C CYS A 297 -4.03 0.81 -13.22
N GLN A 298 -5.00 0.01 -12.77
CA GLN A 298 -6.09 -0.51 -13.62
C GLN A 298 -7.01 0.61 -14.13
N GLU A 299 -7.30 1.60 -13.29
CA GLU A 299 -8.08 2.79 -13.65
C GLU A 299 -7.28 3.79 -14.50
N ASN A 300 -5.94 3.72 -14.47
CA ASN A 300 -5.05 4.63 -15.18
C ASN A 300 -3.99 3.88 -16.00
N PRO A 301 -4.36 2.94 -16.89
CA PRO A 301 -3.40 2.05 -17.55
C PRO A 301 -2.38 2.80 -18.43
N TYR A 302 -2.73 4.00 -18.90
CA TYR A 302 -1.83 4.85 -19.68
C TYR A 302 -0.56 5.28 -18.92
N ILE A 303 -0.59 5.34 -17.58
CA ILE A 303 0.62 5.70 -16.81
C ILE A 303 1.58 4.51 -16.66
N VAL A 304 1.12 3.28 -16.92
CA VAL A 304 1.84 2.03 -16.62
C VAL A 304 2.77 1.66 -17.77
N ASP A 305 3.74 2.54 -18.04
CA ASP A 305 4.78 2.35 -19.05
C ASP A 305 6.08 1.81 -18.44
N ASN A 306 7.10 1.59 -19.29
CA ASN A 306 8.40 1.08 -18.85
C ASN A 306 9.15 2.05 -17.95
N GLU A 307 8.98 3.36 -18.15
CA GLU A 307 9.64 4.36 -17.31
C GLU A 307 9.00 4.39 -15.92
N PHE A 308 7.68 4.20 -15.83
CA PHE A 308 6.95 4.19 -14.55
C PHE A 308 7.40 3.01 -13.71
N LYS A 309 7.51 1.83 -14.32
CA LYS A 309 8.04 0.62 -13.67
C LYS A 309 9.50 0.82 -13.23
N LYS A 310 10.32 1.45 -14.08
CA LYS A 310 11.72 1.75 -13.78
C LYS A 310 11.84 2.71 -12.58
N GLU A 311 11.02 3.76 -12.51
CA GLU A 311 10.97 4.65 -11.34
C GLU A 311 10.62 3.89 -10.06
N ILE A 312 9.68 2.93 -10.13
CA ILE A 312 9.35 2.08 -8.98
C ILE A 312 10.52 1.19 -8.56
N TYR A 313 11.23 0.56 -9.51
CA TYR A 313 12.43 -0.20 -9.18
C TYR A 313 13.54 0.66 -8.58
N LEU A 314 13.73 1.90 -9.07
CA LEU A 314 14.68 2.84 -8.50
C LEU A 314 14.32 3.21 -7.06
N MET A 315 13.03 3.46 -6.78
CA MET A 315 12.54 3.68 -5.41
C MET A 315 12.83 2.47 -4.51
N ALA A 316 12.58 1.26 -5.00
CA ALA A 316 12.86 0.03 -4.25
C ALA A 316 14.35 -0.10 -3.91
N THR A 317 15.25 0.11 -4.88
CA THR A 317 16.70 0.06 -4.64
C THR A 317 17.18 1.16 -3.70
N GLN A 318 16.65 2.38 -3.84
CA GLN A 318 16.98 3.50 -2.95
C GLN A 318 16.53 3.25 -1.52
N ALA A 319 15.33 2.67 -1.31
CA ALA A 319 14.86 2.28 0.01
C ALA A 319 15.82 1.27 0.66
N VAL A 320 16.28 0.25 -0.07
CA VAL A 320 17.27 -0.72 0.45
C VAL A 320 18.61 -0.05 0.78
N GLU A 321 19.11 0.85 -0.07
CA GLU A 321 20.35 1.59 0.20
C GLU A 321 20.25 2.48 1.45
N LEU A 322 19.08 3.10 1.68
CA LEU A 322 18.81 3.89 2.87
C LEU A 322 18.76 3.01 4.13
N GLU A 323 18.09 1.86 4.05
CA GLU A 323 18.09 0.89 5.14
C GLU A 323 19.49 0.36 5.44
N ASP A 324 20.28 0.01 4.43
CA ASP A 324 21.64 -0.49 4.64
C ASP A 324 22.49 0.53 5.42
N ARG A 325 22.40 1.82 5.09
CA ARG A 325 23.10 2.89 5.81
C ARG A 325 22.59 3.09 7.23
N PHE A 326 21.28 2.98 7.44
CA PHE A 326 20.68 3.08 8.76
C PHE A 326 21.07 1.89 9.66
N ILE A 327 21.07 0.67 9.10
CA ILE A 327 21.53 -0.55 9.77
C ILE A 327 23.01 -0.40 10.13
N ASP A 328 23.87 0.05 9.21
CA ASP A 328 25.28 0.26 9.51
C ASP A 328 25.46 1.24 10.68
N LEU A 329 24.78 2.38 10.66
CA LEU A 329 24.80 3.36 11.74
C LEU A 329 24.37 2.77 13.09
N ALA A 330 23.30 1.97 13.12
CA ALA A 330 22.85 1.33 14.35
C ALA A 330 23.90 0.36 14.91
N TYR A 331 24.61 -0.37 14.05
CA TYR A 331 25.63 -1.35 14.43
C TYR A 331 27.03 -0.77 14.67
N GLU A 332 27.28 0.53 14.40
CA GLU A 332 28.57 1.18 14.67
C GLU A 332 29.01 1.07 16.14
N ILE A 333 28.04 1.04 17.05
CA ILE A 333 28.30 0.99 18.50
C ILE A 333 28.72 -0.41 19.00
N GLY A 334 28.44 -1.46 18.23
CA GLY A 334 28.82 -2.83 18.55
C GLY A 334 27.85 -3.89 18.05
N THR A 335 28.18 -5.14 18.33
CA THR A 335 27.37 -6.31 17.96
C THR A 335 26.24 -6.54 18.95
N ILE A 336 25.05 -6.87 18.46
CA ILE A 336 23.89 -7.27 19.26
C ILE A 336 23.79 -8.79 19.33
N GLU A 337 23.42 -9.31 20.50
CA GLU A 337 23.21 -10.74 20.71
C GLU A 337 22.11 -11.27 19.79
N GLY A 338 22.40 -12.32 19.03
CA GLY A 338 21.41 -13.04 18.23
C GLY A 338 20.96 -12.41 16.93
N LEU A 339 21.50 -11.23 16.53
CA LEU A 339 21.13 -10.58 15.26
C LEU A 339 22.33 -9.89 14.60
N ASN A 340 22.78 -10.41 13.47
CA ASN A 340 23.85 -9.80 12.69
C ASN A 340 23.31 -8.74 11.71
N ALA A 341 24.05 -7.63 11.52
CA ALA A 341 23.71 -6.59 10.55
C ALA A 341 23.46 -7.14 9.13
N ASN A 342 24.28 -8.08 8.66
CA ASN A 342 24.12 -8.69 7.35
C ASN A 342 22.82 -9.51 7.23
N GLU A 343 22.39 -10.18 8.31
CA GLU A 343 21.10 -10.89 8.32
C GLU A 343 19.93 -9.92 8.20
N VAL A 344 20.02 -8.76 8.87
CA VAL A 344 19.01 -7.69 8.73
C VAL A 344 18.99 -7.12 7.31
N LYS A 345 20.17 -6.92 6.71
CA LYS A 345 20.29 -6.44 5.32
C LYS A 345 19.72 -7.44 4.30
N GLU A 346 19.98 -8.73 4.48
CA GLU A 346 19.36 -9.78 3.66
C GLU A 346 17.83 -9.83 3.85
N TYR A 347 17.35 -9.63 5.08
CA TYR A 347 15.93 -9.55 5.36
C TYR A 347 15.25 -8.38 4.64
N ILE A 348 15.90 -7.22 4.58
CA ILE A 348 15.38 -6.06 3.84
C ILE A 348 15.27 -6.36 2.34
N ARG A 349 16.22 -7.09 1.76
CA ARG A 349 16.14 -7.53 0.35
C ARG A 349 14.97 -8.49 0.14
N HIS A 350 14.80 -9.47 1.03
CA HIS A 350 13.66 -10.39 1.03
C HIS A 350 12.31 -9.65 1.11
N ILE A 351 12.14 -8.71 2.04
CA ILE A 351 10.88 -7.98 2.19
C ILE A 351 10.63 -7.05 0.99
N THR A 352 11.68 -6.47 0.40
CA THR A 352 11.56 -5.60 -0.79
C THR A 352 11.03 -6.37 -2.00
N ASP A 353 11.52 -7.58 -2.26
CA ASP A 353 11.01 -8.44 -3.33
C ASP A 353 9.53 -8.78 -3.12
N ARG A 354 9.13 -9.05 -1.87
CA ARG A 354 7.71 -9.27 -1.53
C ARG A 354 6.87 -8.03 -1.83
N ARG A 355 7.35 -6.82 -1.54
CA ARG A 355 6.64 -5.57 -1.84
C ARG A 355 6.51 -5.32 -3.34
N LEU A 356 7.56 -5.60 -4.12
CA LEU A 356 7.51 -5.56 -5.59
C LEU A 356 6.45 -6.52 -6.14
N ASN A 357 6.41 -7.76 -5.65
CA ASN A 357 5.39 -8.74 -6.02
C ASN A 357 3.97 -8.28 -5.68
N GLN A 358 3.75 -7.69 -4.50
CA GLN A 358 2.45 -7.13 -4.11
C GLN A 358 2.00 -6.02 -5.07
N LEU A 359 2.92 -5.17 -5.51
CA LEU A 359 2.69 -4.15 -6.55
C LEU A 359 2.49 -4.75 -7.96
N GLY A 360 2.75 -6.06 -8.16
CA GLY A 360 2.64 -6.74 -9.45
C GLY A 360 3.86 -6.59 -10.35
N LEU A 361 5.03 -6.33 -9.74
CA LEU A 361 6.34 -6.23 -10.40
C LEU A 361 7.17 -7.49 -10.12
N ASN A 362 8.24 -7.69 -10.89
CA ASN A 362 9.14 -8.82 -10.71
C ASN A 362 10.14 -8.55 -9.59
N GLU A 363 10.66 -9.60 -8.97
CA GLU A 363 11.72 -9.54 -7.97
C GLU A 363 13.05 -9.06 -8.58
N ILE A 364 13.88 -8.43 -7.75
CA ILE A 364 15.22 -7.95 -8.17
C ILE A 364 16.35 -8.56 -7.33
N TYR A 365 16.10 -8.96 -6.08
CA TYR A 365 17.12 -9.59 -5.23
C TYR A 365 17.05 -11.12 -5.23
N ASN A 366 15.88 -11.69 -5.54
CA ASN A 366 15.60 -13.12 -5.60
C ASN A 366 15.94 -13.85 -4.29
N ILE A 367 15.63 -13.23 -3.14
CA ILE A 367 15.83 -13.84 -1.83
C ILE A 367 14.57 -14.62 -1.44
N GLU A 368 14.52 -15.91 -1.81
CA GLU A 368 13.33 -16.74 -1.67
C GLU A 368 12.89 -16.97 -0.21
N LYS A 369 13.85 -17.07 0.72
CA LYS A 369 13.58 -17.42 2.12
C LYS A 369 13.87 -16.26 3.05
N ASN A 370 12.99 -16.07 4.03
CA ASN A 370 13.21 -15.12 5.11
C ASN A 370 14.46 -15.54 5.92
N PRO A 371 15.54 -14.73 5.94
CA PRO A 371 16.74 -15.07 6.69
C PRO A 371 16.54 -14.97 8.22
N LEU A 372 15.52 -14.23 8.67
CA LEU A 372 15.15 -14.09 10.08
C LEU A 372 13.97 -15.00 10.41
N THR A 373 14.18 -16.32 10.32
CA THR A 373 13.12 -17.34 10.50
C THR A 373 12.41 -17.28 11.85
N TRP A 374 13.03 -16.66 12.86
CA TRP A 374 12.45 -16.49 14.19
C TRP A 374 11.36 -15.41 14.23
N LEU A 375 11.31 -14.47 13.27
CA LEU A 375 10.28 -13.42 13.23
C LEU A 375 8.88 -14.02 13.15
N GLU A 376 8.71 -15.05 12.33
CA GLU A 376 7.44 -15.77 12.19
C GLU A 376 6.99 -16.39 13.51
N TRP A 377 7.91 -17.00 14.25
CA TRP A 377 7.60 -17.60 15.54
C TRP A 377 7.16 -16.57 16.58
N ILE A 378 7.81 -15.40 16.64
CA ILE A 378 7.42 -14.32 17.55
C ILE A 378 6.03 -13.80 17.18
N LEU A 379 5.82 -13.51 15.90
CA LEU A 379 4.62 -12.83 15.43
C LEU A 379 3.39 -13.76 15.40
N ASN A 380 3.60 -15.06 15.19
CA ASN A 380 2.54 -16.08 15.28
C ASN A 380 2.32 -16.61 16.71
N GLY A 381 3.24 -16.32 17.64
CA GLY A 381 3.14 -16.75 19.04
C GLY A 381 2.25 -15.84 19.90
N ALA A 382 2.02 -14.60 19.45
CA ALA A 382 1.30 -13.56 20.19
C ALA A 382 -0.22 -13.58 19.98
N ASP A 383 -0.69 -14.08 18.83
CA ASP A 383 -2.09 -14.35 18.48
C ASP A 383 -2.02 -15.46 17.42
N HIS A 384 -2.90 -16.47 17.43
CA HIS A 384 -2.88 -17.62 16.52
C HIS A 384 -3.16 -17.28 15.03
N THR A 385 -2.52 -16.23 14.52
CA THR A 385 -2.63 -15.72 13.15
C THR A 385 -1.31 -15.91 12.42
N ASN A 386 -1.34 -16.58 11.26
CA ASN A 386 -0.14 -16.77 10.44
C ASN A 386 0.19 -15.46 9.69
N PHE A 387 1.01 -14.61 10.30
CA PHE A 387 1.19 -13.22 9.89
C PHE A 387 2.00 -13.05 8.58
N PHE A 388 2.89 -14.00 8.27
CA PHE A 388 3.81 -13.93 7.12
C PHE A 388 3.46 -14.91 6.00
N GLU A 389 2.79 -16.02 6.33
CA GLU A 389 2.50 -17.13 5.42
C GLU A 389 1.04 -17.60 5.56
N ASN A 390 0.08 -16.93 4.90
CA ASN A 390 -0.81 -17.56 3.92
C ASN A 390 -2.00 -16.69 3.47
N ARG A 391 -2.46 -17.03 2.26
CA ARG A 391 -3.81 -16.78 1.71
C ARG A 391 -4.88 -16.90 2.78
N VAL A 392 -5.84 -15.97 2.74
CA VAL A 392 -7.08 -15.91 3.52
C VAL A 392 -7.62 -17.30 3.85
N THR A 393 -7.30 -17.80 5.03
CA THR A 393 -8.07 -18.82 5.73
C THR A 393 -7.83 -18.63 7.20
N GLU A 394 -8.64 -17.78 7.82
CA GLU A 394 -8.81 -17.83 9.26
C GLU A 394 -10.27 -17.81 9.69
N TYR A 395 -10.47 -18.60 10.73
CA TYR A 395 -11.72 -19.00 11.32
C TYR A 395 -12.41 -17.81 11.98
N GLU A 396 -13.67 -17.60 11.61
CA GLU A 396 -14.58 -16.75 12.36
C GLU A 396 -14.76 -17.29 13.79
N VAL A 397 -14.43 -16.47 14.79
CA VAL A 397 -15.00 -16.62 16.13
C VAL A 397 -16.47 -16.27 16.01
N ALA A 398 -17.30 -17.29 15.75
CA ALA A 398 -18.76 -17.33 15.79
C ALA A 398 -19.46 -15.96 15.96
N GLY A 399 -19.41 -15.15 14.91
CA GLY A 399 -20.40 -14.11 14.71
C GLY A 399 -21.67 -14.76 14.18
N LEU A 400 -22.84 -14.28 14.60
CA LEU A 400 -24.10 -14.71 13.99
C LEU A 400 -24.09 -14.34 12.50
N THR A 401 -23.83 -15.32 11.64
CA THR A 401 -24.03 -15.20 10.21
C THR A 401 -25.50 -15.45 9.90
N GLY A 402 -26.15 -14.50 9.24
CA GLY A 402 -27.52 -14.64 8.75
C GLY A 402 -27.75 -13.68 7.60
N ASN A 403 -28.46 -14.13 6.57
CA ASN A 403 -28.92 -13.26 5.49
C ASN A 403 -30.22 -12.56 5.94
N TRP A 404 -30.30 -11.23 5.78
CA TRP A 404 -31.50 -10.45 6.10
C TRP A 404 -32.74 -10.93 5.34
N ASP A 405 -32.57 -11.52 4.16
CA ASP A 405 -33.67 -12.07 3.36
C ASP A 405 -34.30 -13.32 3.99
N GLU A 406 -33.58 -14.02 4.87
CA GLU A 406 -34.07 -15.22 5.59
C GLU A 406 -34.75 -14.87 6.91
N ALA A 407 -34.52 -13.66 7.45
CA ALA A 407 -35.10 -13.21 8.72
C ALA A 407 -36.56 -12.77 8.60
N TYR A 408 -37.06 -12.57 7.37
CA TYR A 408 -38.41 -12.05 7.08
C TYR A 408 -39.28 -12.98 6.21
N GLN A 409 -38.92 -14.26 6.08
CA GLN A 409 -39.84 -15.30 5.60
C GLN A 409 -40.58 -15.92 6.79
#